data_AF-A0A6S6XW17-F1
#
_entry.id   AF-A0A6S6XW17-F1
#
_cell.length_a   1.000
_cell.length_b   1.000
_cell.length_c   1.000
_cell.angle_alpha   90.00
_cell.angle_beta   90.00
_cell.angle_gamma   90.00
#
_symmetry.space_group_name_H-M   'P 1'
#
loop_
_entity.id
_entity.type
_entity.pdbx_description
1 polymer ?
#
loop_
_entity_poly.entity_id
_entity_poly.type
_entity_poly.pdbx_seq_one_letter_code
_entity_poly.pdbx_strand_id
1 'polypeptide(L)'
;MNDTPIPVDPLARLASPEVQRQAAHIVQEAFARVFRLAVGEAGADAGDELARIEAALRQWVAAADDEPARALRLALLLSGLDQWGLAYTQAFGLVGIPALSRLLGTLRTGLDAKAEARFLIQFEALEVDECAAQDFKVELRRHLHLALWHAMIASDNREDALAVLAQLGGMMLALIRALPTLGWRLVADALAHIQIQCLSEGLAAEGLAQETTLALFASLRQALPREDHDRIMAHAARALLAWQQARRAN
;
A
#
# COMPACT_ATOMS: atom_id res chain seq x y z
N MET A 1 8.94 -26.20 10.08
CA MET A 1 8.01 -25.38 9.27
C MET A 1 8.43 -25.53 7.83
N ASN A 2 7.63 -26.21 7.01
CA ASN A 2 7.89 -26.31 5.57
C ASN A 2 7.67 -24.92 4.96
N ASP A 3 8.74 -24.32 4.47
CA ASP A 3 8.67 -23.08 3.72
C ASP A 3 8.11 -23.44 2.34
N THR A 4 6.78 -23.47 2.22
CA THR A 4 6.13 -23.71 0.94
C THR A 4 6.64 -22.66 -0.06
N PRO A 5 7.22 -23.08 -1.19
CA PRO A 5 7.78 -22.15 -2.16
C PRO A 5 6.68 -21.18 -2.60
N ILE A 6 7.06 -19.91 -2.72
CA ILE A 6 6.12 -18.86 -3.14
C ILE A 6 5.67 -19.20 -4.57
N PRO A 7 4.36 -19.28 -4.84
CA PRO A 7 3.88 -19.52 -6.19
C PRO A 7 4.40 -18.43 -7.15
N VAL A 8 4.67 -18.81 -8.39
CA VAL A 8 5.19 -17.88 -9.41
C VAL A 8 4.12 -16.84 -9.74
N ASP A 9 4.53 -15.57 -9.85
CA ASP A 9 3.65 -14.51 -10.27
C ASP A 9 3.24 -14.67 -11.75
N PRO A 10 1.95 -14.91 -12.06
CA PRO A 10 1.48 -15.11 -13.43
C PRO A 10 1.61 -13.85 -14.30
N LEU A 11 1.69 -12.67 -13.70
CA LEU A 11 1.78 -11.38 -14.39
C LEU A 11 3.21 -10.88 -14.57
N ALA A 12 4.22 -11.61 -14.05
CA ALA A 12 5.63 -11.23 -14.14
C ALA A 12 6.14 -11.06 -15.59
N ARG A 13 5.48 -11.70 -16.56
CA ARG A 13 5.79 -11.54 -18.00
C ARG A 13 5.30 -10.21 -18.57
N LEU A 14 4.25 -9.64 -18.01
CA LEU A 14 3.65 -8.37 -18.45
C LEU A 14 4.22 -7.18 -17.68
N ALA A 15 4.57 -7.38 -16.41
CA ALA A 15 5.28 -6.41 -15.58
C ALA A 15 6.30 -7.14 -14.72
N SER A 16 7.59 -6.85 -14.97
CA SER A 16 8.67 -7.40 -14.16
C SER A 16 8.53 -7.00 -12.68
N PRO A 17 9.17 -7.72 -11.74
CA PRO A 17 9.21 -7.33 -10.33
C PRO A 17 9.57 -5.86 -10.11
N GLU A 18 10.53 -5.33 -10.87
CA GLU A 18 10.94 -3.92 -10.79
C GLU A 18 9.83 -2.97 -11.22
N VAL A 19 9.14 -3.24 -12.33
CA VAL A 19 8.01 -2.42 -12.80
C VAL A 19 6.86 -2.45 -11.79
N GLN A 20 6.61 -3.60 -11.18
CA GLN A 20 5.59 -3.74 -10.14
C GLN A 20 5.92 -2.90 -8.90
N ARG A 21 7.16 -2.96 -8.40
CA ARG A 21 7.60 -2.11 -7.29
C ARG A 21 7.53 -0.62 -7.64
N GLN A 22 7.93 -0.26 -8.86
CA GLN A 22 7.82 1.11 -9.37
C GLN A 22 6.36 1.59 -9.38
N ALA A 23 5.42 0.74 -9.79
CA ALA A 23 3.99 1.07 -9.79
C ALA A 23 3.50 1.45 -8.38
N ALA A 24 3.91 0.71 -7.35
CA ALA A 24 3.54 1.01 -5.96
C ALA A 24 4.08 2.36 -5.47
N HIS A 25 5.31 2.71 -5.86
CA HIS A 25 5.91 4.01 -5.54
C HIS A 25 5.19 5.16 -6.26
N ILE A 26 4.91 5.01 -7.56
CA ILE A 26 4.16 6.00 -8.35
C ILE A 26 2.76 6.21 -7.76
N VAL A 27 2.08 5.14 -7.34
CA VAL A 27 0.78 5.22 -6.66
C VAL A 27 0.89 6.05 -5.38
N GLN A 28 1.87 5.75 -4.52
CA GLN A 28 2.07 6.48 -3.27
C GLN A 28 2.33 7.97 -3.53
N GLU A 29 3.23 8.30 -4.46
CA GLU A 29 3.57 9.68 -4.80
C GLU A 29 2.38 10.44 -5.40
N ALA A 30 1.67 9.82 -6.33
CA ALA A 30 0.49 10.40 -6.96
C ALA A 30 -0.62 10.61 -5.92
N PHE A 31 -0.90 9.62 -5.07
CA PHE A 31 -1.87 9.76 -4.00
C PHE A 31 -1.48 10.89 -3.04
N ALA A 32 -0.23 10.95 -2.57
CA ALA A 32 0.21 12.00 -1.65
C ALA A 32 0.04 13.41 -2.25
N ARG A 33 0.34 13.59 -3.54
CA ARG A 33 0.11 14.86 -4.25
C ARG A 33 -1.37 15.19 -4.36
N VAL A 34 -2.20 14.24 -4.78
CA VAL A 34 -3.66 14.42 -4.88
C VAL A 34 -4.29 14.71 -3.51
N PHE A 35 -3.87 14.00 -2.47
CA PHE A 35 -4.38 14.18 -1.12
C PHE A 35 -4.06 15.58 -0.59
N ARG A 36 -2.83 16.08 -0.82
CA ARG A 36 -2.46 17.47 -0.47
C ARG A 36 -3.33 18.51 -1.17
N LEU A 37 -3.73 18.28 -2.43
CA LEU A 37 -4.68 19.16 -3.13
C LEU A 37 -6.08 19.14 -2.49
N ALA A 38 -6.47 18.02 -1.88
CA ALA A 38 -7.78 17.85 -1.27
C ALA A 38 -7.87 18.43 0.16
N VAL A 39 -6.77 18.40 0.91
CA VAL A 39 -6.73 18.92 2.31
C VAL A 39 -6.13 20.32 2.43
N GLY A 40 -5.36 20.77 1.44
CA GLY A 40 -4.81 22.12 1.42
C GLY A 40 -5.83 23.18 1.00
N GLU A 41 -5.51 24.46 1.23
CA GLU A 41 -6.23 25.55 0.59
C GLU A 41 -6.06 25.43 -0.93
N ALA A 42 -7.14 25.11 -1.64
CA ALA A 42 -7.09 24.95 -3.09
C ALA A 42 -6.68 26.28 -3.74
N GLY A 43 -5.40 26.40 -4.08
CA GLY A 43 -4.86 27.50 -4.86
C GLY A 43 -5.46 27.52 -6.27
N ALA A 44 -5.31 28.65 -6.96
CA ALA A 44 -5.76 28.82 -8.34
C ALA A 44 -5.15 27.78 -9.33
N ASP A 45 -4.12 27.05 -8.91
CA ASP A 45 -3.32 26.08 -9.67
C ASP A 45 -3.66 24.60 -9.40
N ALA A 46 -4.64 24.31 -8.52
CA ALA A 46 -4.99 22.92 -8.18
C ALA A 46 -5.43 22.07 -9.38
N GLY A 47 -6.06 22.70 -10.38
CA GLY A 47 -6.41 22.05 -11.65
C GLY A 47 -5.19 21.68 -12.48
N ASP A 48 -4.21 22.57 -12.56
CA ASP A 48 -2.98 22.35 -13.33
C ASP A 48 -2.11 21.26 -12.71
N GLU A 49 -2.04 21.21 -11.38
CA GLU A 49 -1.32 20.15 -10.68
C GLU A 49 -1.97 18.78 -10.90
N LEU A 50 -3.30 18.70 -10.83
CA LEU A 50 -4.01 17.46 -11.12
C LEU A 50 -3.78 16.98 -12.57
N ALA A 51 -3.78 17.90 -13.53
CA ALA A 51 -3.46 17.60 -14.93
C ALA A 51 -2.01 17.10 -15.11
N ARG A 52 -1.04 17.68 -14.38
CA ARG A 52 0.35 17.20 -14.37
C ARG A 52 0.48 15.79 -13.79
N ILE A 53 -0.23 15.48 -12.71
CA ILE A 53 -0.27 14.13 -12.14
C ILE A 53 -0.84 13.16 -13.17
N GLU A 54 -1.98 13.49 -13.78
CA GLU A 54 -2.60 12.65 -14.81
C GLU A 54 -1.65 12.38 -15.99
N ALA A 55 -1.01 13.43 -16.53
CA ALA A 55 -0.09 13.30 -17.66
C ALA A 55 1.10 12.38 -17.33
N ALA A 56 1.67 12.50 -16.14
CA ALA A 56 2.77 11.64 -15.70
C ALA A 56 2.34 10.17 -15.58
N LEU A 57 1.15 9.91 -15.02
CA LEU A 57 0.61 8.55 -14.92
C LEU A 57 0.36 7.93 -16.30
N ARG A 58 -0.23 8.70 -17.23
CA ARG A 58 -0.44 8.25 -18.62
C ARG A 58 0.86 7.98 -19.35
N GLN A 59 1.85 8.84 -19.17
CA GLN A 59 3.18 8.65 -19.76
C GLN A 59 3.82 7.35 -19.27
N TRP A 60 3.74 7.07 -17.96
CA TRP A 60 4.29 5.84 -17.41
C TRP A 60 3.56 4.58 -17.92
N VAL A 61 2.23 4.65 -18.06
CA VAL A 61 1.45 3.58 -18.69
C VAL A 61 1.86 3.38 -20.15
N ALA A 62 1.96 4.46 -20.93
CA ALA A 62 2.31 4.41 -22.34
C ALA A 62 3.73 3.90 -22.61
N ALA A 63 4.64 4.00 -21.64
CA ALA A 63 6.01 3.50 -21.72
C ALA A 63 6.13 1.96 -21.60
N ALA A 64 5.03 1.20 -21.69
CA ALA A 64 5.08 -0.26 -21.78
C ALA A 64 5.12 -0.71 -23.25
N ASP A 65 5.87 -1.77 -23.52
CA ASP A 65 6.22 -2.21 -24.87
C ASP A 65 5.00 -2.69 -25.69
N ASP A 66 4.00 -3.27 -25.02
CA ASP A 66 2.81 -3.82 -25.66
C ASP A 66 1.50 -3.49 -24.93
N GLU A 67 0.38 -3.70 -25.62
CA GLU A 67 -0.95 -3.35 -25.12
C GLU A 67 -1.35 -4.12 -23.84
N PRO A 68 -1.09 -5.44 -23.69
CA PRO A 68 -1.31 -6.14 -22.43
C PRO A 68 -0.50 -5.56 -21.26
N ALA A 69 0.77 -5.20 -21.46
CA ALA A 69 1.60 -4.59 -20.43
C ALA A 69 1.09 -3.18 -20.06
N ARG A 70 0.63 -2.38 -21.02
CA ARG A 70 -0.02 -1.08 -20.74
C ARG A 70 -1.30 -1.26 -19.93
N ALA A 71 -2.12 -2.24 -20.30
CA ALA A 71 -3.35 -2.58 -19.56
C ALA A 71 -3.02 -2.98 -18.11
N LEU A 72 -1.98 -3.79 -17.89
CA LEU A 72 -1.55 -4.17 -16.55
C LEU A 72 -1.02 -2.96 -15.77
N ARG A 73 -0.16 -2.12 -16.36
CA ARG A 73 0.31 -0.89 -15.70
C ARG A 73 -0.85 -0.01 -15.25
N LEU A 74 -1.87 0.17 -16.09
CA LEU A 74 -3.05 0.92 -15.72
C LEU A 74 -3.84 0.24 -14.58
N ALA A 75 -3.99 -1.08 -14.62
CA ALA A 75 -4.64 -1.85 -13.55
C ALA A 75 -3.92 -1.70 -12.21
N LEU A 76 -2.58 -1.74 -12.18
CA LEU A 76 -1.77 -1.51 -10.98
C LEU A 76 -2.00 -0.09 -10.43
N LEU A 77 -1.97 0.95 -11.29
CA LEU A 77 -2.20 2.32 -10.84
C LEU A 77 -3.59 2.51 -10.24
N LEU A 78 -4.64 2.06 -10.92
CA LEU A 78 -6.01 2.23 -10.46
C LEU A 78 -6.29 1.45 -9.18
N SER A 79 -5.85 0.19 -9.12
CA SER A 79 -6.02 -0.66 -7.93
C SER A 79 -5.28 -0.07 -6.72
N GLY A 80 -4.07 0.46 -6.93
CA GLY A 80 -3.31 1.09 -5.87
C GLY A 80 -3.94 2.39 -5.38
N LEU A 81 -4.28 3.30 -6.31
CA LEU A 81 -4.88 4.60 -5.97
C LEU A 81 -6.23 4.44 -5.25
N ASP A 82 -7.05 3.48 -5.66
CA ASP A 82 -8.32 3.17 -5.00
C ASP A 82 -8.11 2.67 -3.56
N GLN A 83 -7.14 1.75 -3.35
CA GLN A 83 -6.80 1.25 -2.02
C GLN A 83 -6.29 2.35 -1.07
N TRP A 84 -5.43 3.26 -1.57
CA TRP A 84 -4.99 4.42 -0.79
C TRP A 84 -6.16 5.37 -0.46
N GLY A 85 -7.01 5.64 -1.45
CA GLY A 85 -8.21 6.46 -1.28
C GLY A 85 -9.15 5.93 -0.22
N LEU A 86 -9.47 4.63 -0.28
CA LEU A 86 -10.33 3.96 0.69
C LEU A 86 -9.73 4.03 2.11
N ALA A 87 -8.45 3.68 2.24
CA ALA A 87 -7.76 3.65 3.53
C ALA A 87 -7.74 5.01 4.22
N TYR A 88 -7.41 6.09 3.50
CA TYR A 88 -7.40 7.44 4.07
C TYR A 88 -8.81 7.98 4.32
N THR A 89 -9.77 7.65 3.47
CA THR A 89 -11.18 8.01 3.69
C THR A 89 -11.68 7.41 5.01
N GLN A 90 -11.35 6.15 5.27
CA GLN A 90 -11.74 5.45 6.50
C GLN A 90 -10.94 5.91 7.73
N ALA A 91 -9.63 6.11 7.60
CA ALA A 91 -8.75 6.53 8.69
C ALA A 91 -9.08 7.93 9.22
N PHE A 92 -9.51 8.84 8.34
CA PHE A 92 -9.77 10.24 8.69
C PHE A 92 -11.26 10.62 8.62
N GLY A 93 -12.16 9.64 8.51
CA GLY A 93 -13.61 9.89 8.49
C GLY A 93 -14.07 10.80 7.35
N LEU A 94 -13.41 10.76 6.20
CA LEU A 94 -13.73 11.60 5.06
C LEU A 94 -14.99 11.06 4.35
N VAL A 95 -15.77 11.95 3.71
CA VAL A 95 -16.85 11.54 2.80
C VAL A 95 -16.28 10.99 1.48
N GLY A 96 -15.08 11.43 1.12
CA GLY A 96 -14.34 10.99 -0.06
C GLY A 96 -13.25 11.99 -0.42
N ILE A 97 -12.52 11.70 -1.50
CA ILE A 97 -11.42 12.55 -2.01
C ILE A 97 -11.76 12.92 -3.46
N PRO A 98 -12.52 14.01 -3.72
CA PRO A 98 -13.04 14.32 -5.05
C PRO A 98 -11.97 14.44 -6.14
N ALA A 99 -10.79 14.98 -5.81
CA ALA A 99 -9.66 15.06 -6.73
C ALA A 99 -9.16 13.67 -7.18
N LEU A 100 -9.17 12.69 -6.27
CA LEU A 100 -8.80 11.31 -6.57
C LEU A 100 -9.86 10.64 -7.45
N SER A 101 -11.15 10.79 -7.12
CA SER A 101 -12.23 10.26 -7.95
C SER A 101 -12.20 10.82 -9.36
N ARG A 102 -11.89 12.12 -9.52
CA ARG A 102 -11.69 12.74 -10.83
C ARG A 102 -10.49 12.12 -11.57
N LEU A 103 -9.34 11.98 -10.91
CA LEU A 103 -8.15 11.37 -11.50
C LEU A 103 -8.43 9.94 -12.01
N LEU A 104 -9.03 9.10 -11.17
CA LEU A 104 -9.41 7.73 -11.51
C LEU A 104 -10.36 7.69 -12.71
N GLY A 105 -11.35 8.58 -12.72
CA GLY A 105 -12.29 8.72 -13.82
C GLY A 105 -11.60 9.09 -15.13
N THR A 106 -10.76 10.13 -15.13
CA THR A 106 -10.10 10.60 -16.35
C THR A 106 -9.17 9.52 -16.92
N LEU A 107 -8.41 8.82 -16.08
CA LEU A 107 -7.51 7.74 -16.52
C LEU A 107 -8.25 6.66 -17.33
N ARG A 108 -9.52 6.35 -17.01
CA ARG A 108 -10.37 5.41 -17.75
C ARG A 108 -11.05 6.00 -18.98
N THR A 109 -11.54 7.24 -18.90
CA THR A 109 -12.32 7.87 -19.99
C THR A 109 -11.59 7.90 -21.35
N GLY A 110 -10.26 7.86 -21.35
CA GLY A 110 -9.45 7.85 -22.58
C GLY A 110 -9.33 6.50 -23.29
N LEU A 111 -9.92 5.42 -22.77
CA LEU A 111 -9.78 4.08 -23.34
C LEU A 111 -10.81 3.80 -24.43
N ASP A 112 -10.35 3.18 -25.53
CA ASP A 112 -11.26 2.56 -26.50
C ASP A 112 -11.81 1.22 -25.96
N ALA A 113 -12.81 0.66 -26.64
CA ALA A 113 -13.46 -0.58 -26.20
C ALA A 113 -12.49 -1.78 -26.06
N LYS A 114 -11.43 -1.85 -26.88
CA LYS A 114 -10.45 -2.94 -26.81
C LYS A 114 -9.48 -2.74 -25.64
N ALA A 115 -9.03 -1.51 -25.42
CA ALA A 115 -8.17 -1.15 -24.31
C ALA A 115 -8.90 -1.33 -22.97
N GLU A 116 -10.16 -0.92 -22.88
CA GLU A 116 -11.02 -1.14 -21.71
C GLU A 116 -11.16 -2.64 -21.39
N ALA A 117 -11.47 -3.47 -22.40
CA ALA A 117 -11.58 -4.91 -22.19
C ALA A 117 -10.28 -5.55 -21.67
N ARG A 118 -9.12 -5.15 -22.22
CA ARG A 118 -7.81 -5.61 -21.73
C ARG A 118 -7.54 -5.15 -20.31
N PHE A 119 -7.84 -3.89 -20.01
CA PHE A 119 -7.69 -3.34 -18.66
C PHE A 119 -8.52 -4.14 -17.66
N LEU A 120 -9.79 -4.42 -17.95
CA LEU A 120 -10.67 -5.17 -17.06
C LEU A 120 -10.15 -6.59 -16.77
N ILE A 121 -9.62 -7.28 -17.78
CA ILE A 121 -8.98 -8.60 -17.60
C ILE A 121 -7.82 -8.52 -16.60
N GLN A 122 -6.94 -7.53 -16.76
CA GLN A 122 -5.80 -7.36 -15.86
C GLN A 122 -6.23 -6.92 -14.45
N PHE A 123 -7.22 -6.03 -14.37
CA PHE A 123 -7.75 -5.55 -13.09
C PHE A 123 -8.40 -6.67 -12.29
N GLU A 124 -9.21 -7.51 -12.92
CA GLU A 124 -9.81 -8.69 -12.29
C GLU A 124 -8.74 -9.70 -11.86
N ALA A 125 -7.71 -9.94 -12.68
CA ALA A 125 -6.61 -10.83 -12.35
C ALA A 125 -5.88 -10.43 -11.05
N LEU A 126 -5.74 -9.12 -10.77
CA LEU A 126 -5.14 -8.63 -9.53
C LEU A 126 -5.96 -8.98 -8.28
N GLU A 127 -7.28 -9.04 -8.41
CA GLU A 127 -8.22 -9.30 -7.31
C GLU A 127 -8.40 -10.80 -7.04
N VAL A 128 -8.54 -11.61 -8.09
CA VAL A 128 -8.89 -13.03 -7.95
C VAL A 128 -7.68 -13.91 -7.65
N ASP A 129 -6.50 -13.54 -8.15
CA ASP A 129 -5.27 -14.29 -7.92
C ASP A 129 -4.39 -13.55 -6.89
N GLU A 130 -4.31 -14.12 -5.70
CA GLU A 130 -3.44 -13.66 -4.63
C GLU A 130 -1.97 -13.53 -5.07
N CYS A 131 -1.51 -14.43 -5.96
CA CYS A 131 -0.14 -14.47 -6.47
C CYS A 131 0.09 -13.58 -7.70
N ALA A 132 -0.94 -12.91 -8.22
CA ALA A 132 -0.78 -11.90 -9.26
C ALA A 132 -0.18 -10.62 -8.69
N ALA A 133 0.85 -10.10 -9.36
CA ALA A 133 1.54 -8.86 -9.03
C ALA A 133 2.07 -8.80 -7.58
N GLN A 134 2.83 -9.82 -7.18
CA GLN A 134 3.25 -9.99 -5.78
C GLN A 134 4.13 -8.84 -5.29
N ASP A 135 5.11 -8.44 -6.09
CA ASP A 135 6.02 -7.35 -5.75
C ASP A 135 5.26 -6.03 -5.58
N PHE A 136 4.23 -5.79 -6.42
CA PHE A 136 3.36 -4.62 -6.26
C PHE A 136 2.58 -4.69 -4.96
N LYS A 137 1.95 -5.82 -4.64
CA LYS A 137 1.17 -6.00 -3.40
C LYS A 137 2.04 -5.82 -2.15
N VAL A 138 3.26 -6.35 -2.15
CA VAL A 138 4.25 -6.18 -1.07
C VAL A 138 4.56 -4.71 -0.85
N GLU A 139 5.07 -4.02 -1.87
CA GLU A 139 5.42 -2.60 -1.76
C GLU A 139 4.22 -1.72 -1.41
N LEU A 140 3.08 -1.94 -2.08
CA LEU A 140 1.87 -1.14 -1.88
C LEU A 140 1.38 -1.24 -0.43
N ARG A 141 1.28 -2.46 0.12
CA ARG A 141 0.80 -2.67 1.49
C ARG A 141 1.80 -2.13 2.51
N ARG A 142 3.10 -2.30 2.28
CA ARG A 142 4.13 -1.70 3.13
C ARG A 142 4.00 -0.18 3.17
N HIS A 143 3.98 0.49 2.03
CA HIS A 143 3.89 1.95 1.97
C HIS A 143 2.60 2.46 2.61
N LEU A 144 1.47 1.82 2.33
CA LEU A 144 0.17 2.23 2.88
C LEU A 144 0.11 2.06 4.40
N HIS A 145 0.53 0.89 4.91
CA HIS A 145 0.54 0.64 6.36
C HIS A 145 1.52 1.55 7.09
N LEU A 146 2.71 1.80 6.52
CA LEU A 146 3.68 2.73 7.12
C LEU A 146 3.17 4.16 7.12
N ALA A 147 2.50 4.61 6.05
CA ALA A 147 1.96 5.97 5.99
C ALA A 147 0.84 6.19 7.02
N LEU A 148 -0.04 5.20 7.21
CA LEU A 148 -1.05 5.23 8.28
C LEU A 148 -0.41 5.17 9.67
N TRP A 149 0.62 4.34 9.86
CA TRP A 149 1.37 4.30 11.11
C TRP A 149 2.06 5.65 11.40
N HIS A 150 2.66 6.29 10.40
CA HIS A 150 3.23 7.64 10.50
C HIS A 150 2.18 8.66 10.88
N ALA A 151 1.01 8.64 10.25
CA ALA A 151 -0.08 9.53 10.62
C ALA A 151 -0.58 9.29 12.05
N MET A 152 -0.64 8.03 12.48
CA MET A 152 -1.02 7.66 13.84
C MET A 152 -0.04 8.21 14.88
N ILE A 153 1.28 8.06 14.65
CA ILE A 153 2.30 8.49 15.61
C ILE A 153 2.56 10.00 15.58
N ALA A 154 2.21 10.68 14.49
CA ALA A 154 2.30 12.13 14.36
C ALA A 154 1.05 12.86 14.91
N SER A 155 0.03 12.12 15.34
CA SER A 155 -1.19 12.71 15.91
C SER A 155 -0.96 13.17 17.35
N ASP A 156 -1.27 14.45 17.61
CA ASP A 156 -1.29 15.03 18.95
C ASP A 156 -2.63 14.78 19.68
N ASN A 157 -3.62 14.22 18.99
CA ASN A 157 -4.94 13.91 19.52
C ASN A 157 -5.10 12.40 19.71
N ARG A 158 -5.43 11.98 20.94
CA ARG A 158 -5.65 10.57 21.29
C ARG A 158 -6.79 9.94 20.50
N GLU A 159 -7.89 10.64 20.29
CA GLU A 159 -9.04 10.11 19.55
C GLU A 159 -8.67 9.83 18.09
N ASP A 160 -8.01 10.79 17.44
CA ASP A 160 -7.54 10.66 16.06
C ASP A 160 -6.50 9.53 15.94
N ALA A 161 -5.55 9.44 16.89
CA ALA A 161 -4.56 8.36 16.90
C ALA A 161 -5.22 6.98 17.07
N LEU A 162 -6.23 6.86 17.93
CA LEU A 162 -6.97 5.61 18.13
C LEU A 162 -7.84 5.24 16.92
N ALA A 163 -8.40 6.23 16.22
CA ALA A 163 -9.16 6.01 14.98
C ALA A 163 -8.24 5.45 13.87
N VAL A 164 -7.06 6.05 13.68
CA VAL A 164 -6.07 5.55 12.71
C VAL A 164 -5.55 4.17 13.12
N LEU A 165 -5.30 3.93 14.42
CA LEU A 165 -4.92 2.62 14.94
C LEU A 165 -5.95 1.54 14.60
N ALA A 166 -7.24 1.83 14.85
CA ALA A 166 -8.32 0.88 14.58
C ALA A 166 -8.39 0.52 13.09
N GLN A 167 -8.22 1.51 12.21
CA GLN A 167 -8.19 1.26 10.77
C GLN A 167 -6.95 0.50 10.31
N LEU A 168 -5.75 0.88 10.78
CA LEU A 168 -4.51 0.19 10.45
C LEU A 168 -4.56 -1.28 10.87
N GLY A 169 -4.95 -1.55 12.13
CA GLY A 169 -5.10 -2.92 12.64
C GLY A 169 -6.19 -3.70 11.88
N GLY A 170 -7.34 -3.06 11.63
CA GLY A 170 -8.44 -3.65 10.85
C GLY A 170 -8.01 -4.05 9.44
N MET A 171 -7.27 -3.19 8.74
CA MET A 171 -6.73 -3.46 7.41
C MET A 171 -5.75 -4.63 7.40
N MET A 172 -4.85 -4.71 8.39
CA MET A 172 -3.91 -5.84 8.50
C MET A 172 -4.64 -7.18 8.73
N LEU A 173 -5.68 -7.19 9.58
CA LEU A 173 -6.50 -8.38 9.82
C LEU A 173 -7.34 -8.77 8.58
N ALA A 174 -7.91 -7.78 7.90
CA ALA A 174 -8.67 -8.00 6.66
C ALA A 174 -7.77 -8.55 5.55
N LEU A 175 -6.52 -8.07 5.44
CA LEU A 175 -5.55 -8.54 4.47
C LEU A 175 -5.24 -10.03 4.65
N ILE A 176 -5.03 -10.49 5.88
CA ILE A 176 -4.78 -11.91 6.18
C ILE A 176 -5.98 -12.79 5.77
N ARG A 177 -7.21 -12.28 5.92
CA ARG A 177 -8.43 -13.00 5.52
C ARG A 177 -8.63 -13.01 4.00
N ALA A 178 -8.35 -11.89 3.35
CA ALA A 178 -8.51 -11.74 1.90
C ALA A 178 -7.44 -12.51 1.13
N LEU A 179 -6.25 -12.68 1.71
CA LEU A 179 -5.07 -13.31 1.12
C LEU A 179 -4.57 -14.44 2.04
N PRO A 180 -5.21 -15.63 2.02
CA PRO A 180 -4.90 -16.71 2.95
C PRO A 180 -3.47 -17.28 2.83
N THR A 181 -2.83 -17.14 1.66
CA THR A 181 -1.52 -17.76 1.38
C THR A 181 -0.34 -16.83 1.69
N LEU A 182 -0.49 -15.55 1.36
CA LEU A 182 0.51 -14.48 1.29
C LEU A 182 0.18 -13.30 2.21
N GLY A 183 -1.08 -13.09 2.61
CA GLY A 183 -1.49 -11.94 3.42
C GLY A 183 -0.70 -11.79 4.72
N TRP A 184 -0.41 -12.90 5.40
CA TRP A 184 0.44 -12.90 6.60
C TRP A 184 1.88 -12.42 6.31
N ARG A 185 2.44 -12.70 5.12
CA ARG A 185 3.78 -12.21 4.73
C ARG A 185 3.77 -10.70 4.54
N LEU A 186 2.72 -10.17 3.92
CA LEU A 186 2.56 -8.72 3.71
C LEU A 186 2.43 -7.97 5.04
N VAL A 187 1.68 -8.53 6.00
CA VAL A 187 1.60 -7.96 7.35
C VAL A 187 2.94 -8.06 8.07
N ALA A 188 3.64 -9.20 7.98
CA ALA A 188 4.96 -9.36 8.58
C ALA A 188 5.99 -8.36 8.03
N ASP A 189 5.98 -8.11 6.72
CA ASP A 189 6.85 -7.11 6.07
C ASP A 189 6.59 -5.70 6.62
N ALA A 190 5.32 -5.28 6.69
CA ALA A 190 4.97 -3.98 7.24
C ALA A 190 5.36 -3.83 8.72
N LEU A 191 5.12 -4.85 9.55
CA LEU A 191 5.51 -4.84 10.97
C LEU A 191 7.03 -4.80 11.14
N ALA A 192 7.79 -5.52 10.31
CA ALA A 192 9.25 -5.45 10.33
C ALA A 192 9.75 -4.03 10.08
N HIS A 193 9.15 -3.31 9.12
CA HIS A 193 9.54 -1.94 8.81
C HIS A 193 9.15 -0.95 9.90
N ILE A 194 7.99 -1.12 10.55
CA ILE A 194 7.62 -0.34 11.75
C ILE A 194 8.68 -0.55 12.84
N GLN A 195 9.05 -1.81 13.12
CA GLN A 195 10.06 -2.14 14.12
C GLN A 195 11.44 -1.55 13.78
N ILE A 196 11.84 -1.61 12.50
CA ILE A 196 13.09 -1.01 12.03
C ILE A 196 13.07 0.50 12.31
N GLN A 197 12.01 1.22 11.95
CA GLN A 197 11.95 2.67 12.16
C GLN A 197 11.93 3.07 13.64
N CYS A 198 11.24 2.31 14.49
CA CYS A 198 11.33 2.50 15.94
C CYS A 198 12.77 2.35 16.46
N LEU A 199 13.54 1.41 15.91
CA LEU A 199 14.92 1.13 16.35
C LEU A 199 15.96 2.06 15.72
N SER A 200 15.78 2.45 14.45
CA SER A 200 16.78 3.22 13.70
C SER A 200 16.63 4.72 13.87
N GLU A 201 15.39 5.21 13.93
CA GLU A 201 15.06 6.63 13.94
C GLU A 201 14.51 7.08 15.30
N GLY A 202 14.30 6.15 16.23
CA GLY A 202 13.72 6.46 17.54
C GLY A 202 12.26 6.91 17.44
N LEU A 203 11.58 6.63 16.32
CA LEU A 203 10.16 6.93 16.17
C LEU A 203 9.33 6.16 17.18
N ALA A 204 8.28 6.80 17.70
CA ALA A 204 7.39 6.22 18.71
C ALA A 204 8.11 5.74 20.00
N ALA A 205 9.17 6.43 20.41
CA ALA A 205 9.92 6.09 21.62
C ALA A 205 9.18 6.45 22.92
N GLU A 206 8.27 7.42 22.89
CA GLU A 206 7.55 7.92 24.08
C GLU A 206 6.14 8.43 23.75
N GLY A 207 5.37 8.70 24.82
CA GLY A 207 4.06 9.35 24.75
C GLY A 207 3.00 8.55 23.97
N LEU A 208 2.07 9.29 23.36
CA LEU A 208 0.94 8.71 22.62
C LEU A 208 1.39 7.84 21.43
N ALA A 209 2.49 8.22 20.77
CA ALA A 209 3.07 7.46 19.68
C ALA A 209 3.53 6.06 20.12
N GLN A 210 4.20 5.97 21.28
CA GLN A 210 4.61 4.69 21.86
C GLN A 210 3.39 3.87 22.28
N GLU A 211 2.44 4.49 22.98
CA GLU A 211 1.22 3.81 23.46
C GLU A 211 0.43 3.19 22.32
N THR A 212 0.18 3.95 21.24
CA THR A 212 -0.59 3.46 20.09
C THR A 212 0.17 2.41 19.31
N THR A 213 1.49 2.56 19.14
CA THR A 213 2.31 1.52 18.49
C THR A 213 2.25 0.20 19.28
N LEU A 214 2.39 0.24 20.61
CA LEU A 214 2.26 -0.96 21.45
C LEU A 214 0.84 -1.55 21.40
N ALA A 215 -0.19 -0.69 21.38
CA ALA A 215 -1.58 -1.12 21.25
C ALA A 215 -1.87 -1.79 19.90
N LEU A 216 -1.23 -1.37 18.81
CA LEU A 216 -1.33 -2.05 17.51
C LEU A 216 -0.83 -3.50 17.62
N PHE A 217 0.39 -3.71 18.12
CA PHE A 217 0.94 -5.07 18.30
C PHE A 217 0.10 -5.91 19.26
N ALA A 218 -0.36 -5.31 20.37
CA ALA A 218 -1.22 -6.01 21.33
C ALA A 218 -2.57 -6.43 20.71
N SER A 219 -3.18 -5.56 19.90
CA SER A 219 -4.45 -5.83 19.22
C SER A 219 -4.30 -6.94 18.18
N LEU A 220 -3.23 -6.93 17.38
CA LEU A 220 -2.94 -8.01 16.43
C LEU A 220 -2.75 -9.35 17.15
N ARG A 221 -2.00 -9.37 18.26
CA ARG A 221 -1.83 -10.57 19.08
C ARG A 221 -3.13 -11.11 19.66
N GLN A 222 -4.06 -10.24 20.04
CA GLN A 222 -5.36 -10.64 20.57
C GLN A 222 -6.32 -11.14 19.49
N ALA A 223 -6.26 -10.55 18.30
CA ALA A 223 -7.20 -10.83 17.21
C ALA A 223 -6.80 -12.03 16.34
N LEU A 224 -5.52 -12.37 16.27
CA LEU A 224 -5.01 -13.45 15.42
C LEU A 224 -4.97 -14.80 16.14
N PRO A 225 -5.17 -15.91 15.41
CA PRO A 225 -4.77 -17.23 15.90
C PRO A 225 -3.29 -17.23 16.30
N ARG A 226 -2.97 -17.93 17.39
CA ARG A 226 -1.60 -17.94 17.94
C ARG A 226 -0.55 -18.38 16.92
N GLU A 227 -0.86 -19.39 16.12
CA GLU A 227 0.04 -19.89 15.07
C GLU A 227 0.34 -18.82 14.00
N ASP A 228 -0.69 -18.09 13.55
CA ASP A 228 -0.53 -17.02 12.56
C ASP A 228 0.28 -15.86 13.14
N HIS A 229 -0.02 -15.44 14.37
CA HIS A 229 0.75 -14.41 15.07
C HIS A 229 2.23 -14.80 15.19
N ASP A 230 2.51 -16.01 15.67
CA ASP A 230 3.90 -16.47 15.89
C ASP A 230 4.65 -16.58 14.56
N ARG A 231 3.97 -17.00 13.48
CA ARG A 231 4.52 -17.03 12.12
C ARG A 231 4.87 -15.64 11.59
N ILE A 232 3.96 -14.68 11.77
CA ILE A 232 4.16 -13.27 11.36
C ILE A 232 5.35 -12.67 12.10
N MET A 233 5.37 -12.79 13.44
CA MET A 233 6.43 -12.21 14.25
C MET A 233 7.78 -12.87 14.01
N ALA A 234 7.82 -14.19 13.79
CA ALA A 234 9.05 -14.88 13.43
C ALA A 234 9.61 -14.41 12.07
N HIS A 235 8.74 -14.11 11.10
CA HIS A 235 9.16 -13.56 9.82
C HIS A 235 9.66 -12.12 9.94
N ALA A 236 8.92 -11.27 10.66
CA ALA A 236 9.32 -9.88 10.91
C ALA A 236 10.66 -9.80 11.64
N ALA A 237 10.88 -10.65 12.65
CA ALA A 237 12.14 -10.74 13.38
C ALA A 237 13.32 -11.14 12.49
N ARG A 238 13.13 -12.06 11.52
CA ARG A 238 14.18 -12.43 10.56
C ARG A 238 14.56 -11.26 9.65
N ALA A 239 13.58 -10.51 9.16
CA ALA A 239 13.83 -9.31 8.35
C ALA A 239 14.61 -8.25 9.14
N LEU A 240 14.23 -8.02 10.41
CA LEU A 240 14.94 -7.11 11.31
C LEU A 240 16.40 -7.55 11.53
N LEU A 241 16.64 -8.84 11.78
CA LEU A 241 17.99 -9.37 11.96
C LEU A 241 18.85 -9.21 10.70
N ALA A 242 18.29 -9.50 9.52
CA ALA A 242 18.97 -9.30 8.24
C ALA A 242 19.34 -7.83 8.02
N TRP A 243 18.43 -6.90 8.31
CA TRP A 243 18.69 -5.47 8.27
C TRP A 243 19.81 -5.05 9.24
N GLN A 244 19.79 -5.53 10.49
CA GLN A 244 20.85 -5.24 11.46
C GLN A 244 22.22 -5.76 11.01
N GLN A 245 22.27 -6.94 10.39
CA GLN A 245 23.50 -7.52 9.86
C GLN A 245 24.04 -6.68 8.70
N ALA A 246 23.19 -6.29 7.75
CA ALA A 246 23.57 -5.43 6.64
C ALA A 246 24.10 -4.07 7.12
N ARG A 247 23.48 -3.48 8.16
CA ARG A 247 23.94 -2.22 8.76
C ARG A 247 25.29 -2.33 9.46
N ARG A 248 25.67 -3.50 9.99
CA ARG A 248 27.00 -3.72 10.60
C ARG A 248 28.09 -4.02 9.57
N ALA A 249 27.69 -4.47 8.37
CA ALA A 249 28.61 -4.78 7.28
C ALA A 249 28.99 -3.55 6.44
N ASN A 250 28.21 -2.46 6.55
CA ASN A 250 28.46 -1.14 5.96
C ASN A 250 29.02 -0.17 7.00
#